data_AF-A0A536YXV7-F1
#
_entry.id   AF-A0A536YXV7-F1
#
_cell.length_a   1.000
_cell.length_b   1.000
_cell.length_c   1.000
_cell.angle_alpha   90.00
_cell.angle_beta   90.00
_cell.angle_gamma   90.00
#
_symmetry.space_group_name_H-M   'P 1'
#
loop_
_entity.id
_entity.type
_entity.pdbx_description
1 polymer ?
#
loop_
_entity_poly.entity_id
_entity_poly.type
_entity_poly.pdbx_seq_one_letter_code
_entity_poly.pdbx_strand_id
1 'polypeptide(L)' 'MSGTVFEITNAELAAADQYEQVATYKRVAAMLASGKRAWVYIDARFLPSDS' A
#
# COMPACT_ATOMS: atom_id res chain seq x y z
N MET A 1 -8.77 13.33 6.89
CA MET A 1 -8.95 12.94 5.48
C MET A 1 -9.95 11.79 5.44
N SER A 2 -10.92 11.83 4.51
CA SER A 2 -11.94 10.79 4.29
C SER A 2 -11.56 9.95 3.08
N GLY A 3 -11.40 8.64 3.26
CA GLY A 3 -11.23 7.69 2.16
C GLY A 3 -12.57 7.27 1.56
N THR A 4 -12.52 6.60 0.41
CA THR A 4 -13.70 6.04 -0.28
C THR A 4 -13.48 4.56 -0.56
N VAL A 5 -14.53 3.76 -0.41
CA VAL A 5 -14.53 2.31 -0.67
C VAL A 5 -15.38 2.04 -1.90
N PHE A 6 -14.89 1.19 -2.81
CA PHE A 6 -15.60 0.74 -4.00
C PHE A 6 -15.68 -0.79 -4.02
N GLU A 7 -16.80 -1.32 -4.48
CA GLU A 7 -16.95 -2.73 -4.85
C GLU A 7 -16.46 -2.91 -6.28
N ILE A 8 -15.57 -3.88 -6.51
CA ILE A 8 -14.97 -4.14 -7.82
C ILE A 8 -14.98 -5.64 -8.13
N THR A 9 -14.96 -5.98 -9.41
CA THR A 9 -14.87 -7.35 -9.89
C THR A 9 -13.43 -7.87 -9.93
N ASN A 10 -13.27 -9.20 -10.00
CA ASN A 10 -11.94 -9.83 -10.11
C ASN A 10 -11.17 -9.39 -11.37
N ALA A 11 -11.87 -9.09 -12.47
CA ALA A 11 -11.25 -8.64 -13.70
C ALA A 11 -10.72 -7.21 -13.58
N GLU A 12 -11.46 -6.33 -12.89
CA GLU A 12 -11.04 -4.95 -12.62
C GLU A 12 -9.86 -4.90 -11.63
N LEU A 13 -9.85 -5.79 -10.64
CA LEU A 13 -8.71 -5.97 -9.75
C LEU A 13 -7.45 -6.39 -10.52
N ALA A 14 -7.54 -7.40 -11.38
CA ALA A 14 -6.41 -7.86 -12.18
C ALA A 14 -5.90 -6.79 -13.18
N ALA A 15 -6.79 -5.94 -13.71
CA ALA A 15 -6.41 -4.82 -14.54
C ALA A 15 -5.70 -3.71 -13.74
N ALA A 16 -6.15 -3.45 -12.50
CA ALA A 16 -5.45 -2.55 -11.58
C ALA A 16 -4.03 -3.06 -11.24
N ASP A 17 -3.89 -4.37 -11.00
CA ASP A 17 -2.59 -5.01 -10.75
C ASP A 17 -1.61 -4.81 -11.93
N GLN A 18 -2.09 -4.79 -13.17
CA GLN A 18 -1.27 -4.53 -14.36
C GLN A 18 -0.78 -3.08 -14.45
N TYR A 19 -1.52 -2.11 -13.93
CA TYR A 19 -1.05 -0.72 -13.79
C TYR A 19 -0.01 -0.57 -12.68
N GLU A 20 -0.08 -1.39 -11.62
CA GLU A 20 0.81 -1.30 -10.45
C GLU A 20 2.12 -2.12 -10.56
N GLN A 21 2.29 -2.98 -11.57
CA GLN A 21 3.57 -3.68 -11.81
C GLN A 21 4.77 -2.72 -12.05
N VAL A 22 4.51 -1.43 -12.34
CA VAL A 22 5.53 -0.38 -12.48
C VAL A 22 5.92 0.24 -11.13
N ALA A 23 5.20 -0.06 -10.05
CA ALA A 23 5.34 0.65 -8.81
C ALA A 23 6.07 -0.20 -7.77
N THR A 24 7.29 0.25 -7.45
CA THR A 24 8.26 -0.38 -6.57
C THR A 24 7.78 -0.42 -5.10
N TYR A 25 6.60 -0.94 -4.76
CA TYR A 25 6.13 -0.92 -3.37
C TYR A 25 6.79 -2.02 -2.52
N LYS A 26 7.22 -1.67 -1.30
CA LYS A 26 7.73 -2.61 -0.29
C LYS A 26 6.85 -2.61 0.95
N ARG A 27 6.71 -3.79 1.55
CA ARG A 27 5.95 -4.00 2.79
C ARG A 27 6.85 -3.82 4.01
N VAL A 28 6.45 -2.97 4.95
CA VAL A 28 7.16 -2.78 6.23
C VAL A 28 6.20 -2.85 7.42
N ALA A 29 6.70 -3.25 8.58
CA ALA A 29 5.95 -3.20 9.83
C ALA A 29 6.07 -1.79 10.41
N ALA A 30 4.93 -1.13 10.64
CA ALA A 30 4.88 0.21 11.21
C ALA A 30 3.96 0.26 12.42
N MET A 31 4.24 1.20 13.34
CA MET A 31 3.35 1.53 14.43
C MET A 31 2.41 2.65 13.98
N LEU A 32 1.10 2.38 13.98
CA LEU A 32 0.09 3.37 13.63
C LEU A 32 -0.06 4.37 14.77
N ALA A 33 -0.58 5.57 14.47
CA ALA A 33 -0.90 6.58 15.49
C ALA A 33 -1.89 6.07 16.57
N SER A 34 -2.63 5.00 16.27
CA SER A 34 -3.50 4.30 17.22
C SER A 34 -2.75 3.37 18.20
N GLY A 35 -1.42 3.30 18.12
CA GLY A 35 -0.58 2.42 18.95
C GLY A 35 -0.53 0.96 18.48
N LYS A 36 -1.23 0.61 17.40
CA LYS A 36 -1.26 -0.77 16.85
C LYS A 36 -0.13 -0.98 15.85
N ARG A 37 0.46 -2.18 15.86
CA ARG A 37 1.36 -2.63 14.78
C ARG A 37 0.56 -3.10 13.58
N ALA A 38 0.93 -2.64 12.39
CA ALA A 38 0.33 -3.06 11.14
C ALA A 38 1.38 -3.15 10.02
N TRP A 39 1.05 -3.89 8.98
CA TRP A 39 1.81 -3.90 7.74
C TRP A 39 1.35 -2.76 6.84
N VAL A 40 2.29 -1.95 6.35
CA VAL A 40 2.04 -0.88 5.39
C VAL A 40 2.86 -1.12 4.13
N TYR A 41 2.31 -0.77 2.98
CA TYR A 41 3.03 -0.77 1.70
C TYR A 41 3.50 0.64 1.41
N ILE A 42 4.81 0.82 1.29
CA ILE A 42 5.45 2.11 1.01
C ILE A 42 6.11 2.00 -0.35
N ASP A 43 5.99 3.02 -1.19
CA ASP A 43 6.78 3.09 -2.43
C ASP A 43 8.26 3.05 -2.05
N ALA A 44 9.05 2.20 -2.69
CA ALA A 44 10.44 1.94 -2.34
C ALA A 44 11.31 3.19 -2.41
N ARG A 45 10.90 4.20 -3.20
CA ARG A 45 11.57 5.51 -3.24
C ARG A 45 11.46 6.27 -1.92
N PHE A 46 10.46 5.95 -1.10
CA PHE A 46 10.18 6.57 0.19
C PHE A 46 10.35 5.61 1.35
N LEU A 47 11.05 4.48 1.14
CA LEU A 47 11.43 3.66 2.27
C LEU A 47 12.27 4.50 3.23
N PRO A 48 11.89 4.54 4.52
CA PRO A 48 12.75 5.12 5.53
C PRO A 48 14.10 4.43 5.42
N SER A 49 15.17 5.20 5.22
CA SER A 49 16.52 4.66 5.35
C SER A 49 16.73 4.35 6.82
N ASP A 50 16.97 3.08 7.17
CA ASP A 50 17.37 2.71 8.54
C ASP A 50 18.54 3.63 8.94
N SER A 51 18.30 4.50 9.91
CA SER A 51 19.28 5.42 10.51
C SER A 51 19.77 4.85 11.82
#